data_AF-A0A8X6VDH8-F1
#
_entry.id   AF-A0A8X6VDH8-F1
#
_cell.length_a   1.000
_cell.length_b   1.000
_cell.length_c   1.000
_cell.angle_alpha   90.00
_cell.angle_beta   90.00
_cell.angle_gamma   90.00
#
_symmetry.space_group_name_H-M   'P 1'
#
loop_
_entity.id
_entity.type
_entity.pdbx_description
1 polymer ?
#
loop_
_entity_poly.entity_id
_entity_poly.type
_entity_poly.pdbx_seq_one_letter_code
_entity_poly.pdbx_strand_id
1 'polypeptide(L)'
;MDYFTKRPAAYPISDQEASTVAEALVQHWISRFGVPLQLHSDQGRETVKYSPSTKPGQQLYILSLRHGREEYVEKLQARTEEMHHLASERIGMASEKMKTRYDARATAHYFHEGDKVWLWNPKRRKGISPKLQTNWEGP
;
A
#
# COMPACT_ATOMS: atom_id res chain seq x y z
N MET A 1 12.68 2.18 -10.69
CA MET A 1 11.51 2.58 -11.50
C MET A 1 10.31 1.84 -10.95
N ASP A 2 9.20 2.53 -10.69
CA ASP A 2 8.00 1.87 -10.18
C ASP A 2 7.32 1.08 -11.31
N TYR A 3 7.38 -0.25 -11.24
CA TYR A 3 6.85 -1.13 -12.28
C TYR A 3 5.33 -1.02 -12.46
N PHE A 4 4.59 -0.59 -11.43
CA PHE A 4 3.13 -0.48 -11.47
C PHE A 4 2.69 0.83 -12.13
N THR A 5 3.22 1.98 -11.70
CA THR A 5 2.86 3.29 -12.27
C THR A 5 3.70 3.69 -13.49
N LYS A 6 4.74 2.91 -13.80
CA LYS A 6 5.74 3.20 -14.84
C LYS A 6 6.40 4.57 -14.70
N ARG A 7 6.45 5.12 -13.48
CA ARG A 7 7.01 6.45 -13.23
C ARG A 7 8.53 6.38 -12.97
N PRO A 8 9.36 7.06 -13.76
CA PRO A 8 10.78 7.23 -13.45
C PRO A 8 10.98 8.31 -12.38
N ALA A 9 11.82 8.04 -11.39
CA ALA A 9 12.33 9.04 -10.47
C ALA A 9 13.85 8.84 -10.33
N ALA A 10 14.59 9.93 -10.40
CA ALA A 10 16.04 9.96 -10.22
C ALA A 10 16.34 11.04 -9.17
N TYR A 11 17.23 10.71 -8.23
CA TYR A 11 17.64 11.61 -7.16
C TYR A 11 19.17 11.73 -7.20
N PRO A 12 19.73 12.95 -7.19
CA PRO A 12 21.18 13.12 -7.13
C PRO A 12 21.67 12.68 -5.75
N ILE A 13 22.70 11.83 -5.74
CA ILE A 13 23.40 11.38 -4.53
C ILE A 13 24.87 11.82 -4.64
N SER A 14 25.47 12.19 -3.50
CA SER A 14 26.86 12.64 -3.41
C SER A 14 27.86 11.53 -3.72
N ASP A 15 27.51 10.31 -3.36
CA ASP A 15 28.33 9.11 -3.38
C ASP A 15 27.46 7.86 -3.52
N GLN A 16 28.03 6.78 -4.06
CA GLN A 16 27.30 5.54 -4.35
C GLN A 16 27.34 4.52 -3.19
N GLU A 17 27.86 4.93 -2.03
CA GLU A 17 27.96 4.07 -0.84
C GLU A 17 26.59 3.55 -0.40
N ALA A 18 26.56 2.31 0.10
CA ALA A 18 25.32 1.62 0.46
C ALA A 18 24.47 2.38 1.51
N SER A 19 25.11 3.10 2.43
CA SER A 19 24.44 3.94 3.43
C SER A 19 23.72 5.13 2.79
N THR A 20 24.38 5.85 1.90
CA THR A 20 23.82 7.01 1.18
C THR A 20 22.67 6.59 0.28
N VAL A 21 22.82 5.44 -0.41
CA VAL A 21 21.75 4.87 -1.23
C VAL A 21 20.55 4.47 -0.38
N ALA A 22 20.77 3.86 0.80
CA ALA A 22 19.69 3.49 1.71
C ALA A 22 18.95 4.72 2.27
N GLU A 23 19.68 5.76 2.67
CA GLU A 23 19.08 7.02 3.13
C GLU A 23 18.26 7.69 2.04
N ALA A 24 18.81 7.83 0.83
CA ALA A 24 18.11 8.40 -0.31
C ALA A 24 16.84 7.58 -0.67
N LEU A 25 16.91 6.26 -0.58
CA LEU A 25 15.76 5.37 -0.80
C LEU A 25 14.67 5.60 0.25
N VAL A 26 15.04 5.67 1.54
CA VAL A 26 14.06 5.89 2.61
C VAL A 26 13.41 7.27 2.49
N GLN A 27 14.23 8.33 2.36
CA GLN A 27 13.76 9.71 2.36
C GLN A 27 12.95 10.08 1.12
N HIS A 28 13.37 9.62 -0.06
CA HIS A 28 12.78 10.08 -1.31
C HIS A 28 11.78 9.10 -1.92
N TRP A 29 11.91 7.81 -1.60
CA TRP A 29 11.02 6.78 -2.13
C TRP A 29 10.03 6.30 -1.08
N ILE A 30 10.50 5.74 0.04
CA ILE A 30 9.62 5.14 1.06
C ILE A 30 8.69 6.19 1.68
N SER A 31 9.21 7.38 2.02
CA SER A 31 8.37 8.47 2.56
C SER A 31 7.29 8.96 1.61
N ARG A 32 7.46 8.79 0.29
CA ARG A 32 6.53 9.30 -0.73
C ARG A 32 5.55 8.25 -1.25
N PHE A 33 6.03 7.03 -1.45
CA PHE A 33 5.30 5.96 -2.13
C PHE A 33 5.00 4.75 -1.23
N GLY A 34 5.55 4.73 -0.01
CA GLY A 34 5.44 3.60 0.91
C GLY A 34 6.53 2.55 0.69
N VAL A 35 6.49 1.51 1.54
CA VAL A 35 7.47 0.41 1.51
C VAL A 35 7.11 -0.57 0.37
N PRO A 36 7.98 -0.79 -0.61
CA PRO A 36 7.73 -1.77 -1.66
C PRO A 36 7.82 -3.19 -1.11
N LEU A 37 6.96 -4.09 -1.60
CA LEU A 37 6.98 -5.52 -1.23
C LEU A 37 8.24 -6.23 -1.75
N GLN A 38 8.74 -5.82 -2.93
CA GLN A 38 9.93 -6.40 -3.56
C GLN A 38 10.72 -5.32 -4.29
N LEU A 39 12.03 -5.27 -4.05
CA LEU A 39 12.97 -4.35 -4.70
C LEU A 39 13.89 -5.16 -5.61
N HIS A 40 13.77 -4.94 -6.92
CA HIS A 40 14.67 -5.51 -7.90
C HIS A 40 15.78 -4.51 -8.22
N SER A 41 17.01 -4.86 -7.82
CA SER A 41 18.24 -4.12 -8.09
C SER A 41 19.10 -4.90 -9.09
N ASP A 42 19.80 -4.20 -9.97
CA ASP A 42 20.62 -4.73 -11.07
C ASP A 42 22.01 -5.17 -10.59
N GLN A 43 22.09 -5.95 -9.50
CA GLN A 43 23.31 -6.58 -8.96
C GLN A 43 24.63 -5.78 -9.13
N GLY A 44 24.59 -4.46 -8.98
CA GLY A 44 25.77 -3.61 -9.11
C GLY A 44 26.82 -3.93 -8.04
N ARG A 45 28.06 -3.45 -8.21
CA ARG A 45 29.20 -3.73 -7.32
C ARG A 45 28.93 -3.38 -5.84
N GLU A 46 27.97 -2.49 -5.59
CA GLU A 46 27.43 -2.11 -4.27
C GLU A 46 26.66 -3.24 -3.55
N THR A 47 26.05 -4.15 -4.32
CA THR A 47 25.09 -5.16 -3.82
C THR A 47 25.75 -6.43 -3.31
N VAL A 48 27.02 -6.66 -3.64
CA VAL A 48 27.75 -7.88 -3.29
C VAL A 48 29.17 -7.56 -2.82
N LYS A 49 29.37 -7.48 -1.50
CA LYS A 49 30.61 -7.91 -0.84
C LYS A 49 30.29 -8.58 0.49
N TYR A 50 29.95 -9.86 0.43
CA TYR A 50 30.21 -10.81 1.51
C TYR A 50 31.04 -11.95 0.90
N SER A 51 32.35 -11.78 0.85
CA SER A 51 33.28 -12.89 0.59
C SER A 51 33.71 -13.51 1.93
N PRO A 52 33.58 -14.82 2.14
CA PRO A 52 33.91 -15.47 3.40
C PRO A 52 35.42 -15.73 3.48
N SER A 53 36.19 -14.70 3.81
CA SER A 53 37.59 -14.87 4.21
C SER A 53 37.98 -13.74 5.17
N THR A 54 37.26 -13.62 6.27
CA THR A 54 37.41 -12.51 7.21
C THR A 54 38.08 -13.00 8.49
N LYS A 55 39.18 -12.33 8.86
CA LYS A 55 40.02 -12.67 10.03
C LYS A 55 39.18 -12.75 11.32
N PRO A 56 39.53 -13.64 12.28
CA PRO A 56 38.70 -13.99 13.45
C PRO A 56 38.22 -12.82 14.33
N GLY A 57 38.87 -11.65 14.28
CA GLY A 57 38.46 -10.45 15.02
C GLY A 57 37.33 -9.62 14.41
N GLN A 58 37.00 -9.81 13.12
CA GLN A 58 35.95 -9.01 12.45
C GLN A 58 34.55 -9.65 12.54
N GLN A 59 34.46 -10.89 13.01
CA GLN A 59 33.20 -11.63 13.15
C GLN A 59 32.25 -10.98 14.17
N LEU A 60 32.79 -10.47 15.28
CA LEU A 60 32.01 -9.86 16.37
C LEU A 60 31.38 -8.52 15.95
N TYR A 61 32.10 -7.72 15.16
CA TYR A 61 31.59 -6.44 14.63
C TYR A 61 30.49 -6.65 13.58
N ILE A 62 30.65 -7.67 12.72
CA ILE A 62 29.62 -8.03 11.73
C ILE A 62 28.34 -8.52 12.41
N LEU A 63 28.47 -9.29 13.49
CA LEU A 63 27.33 -9.77 14.26
C LEU A 63 26.60 -8.61 14.95
N SER A 64 27.30 -7.66 15.58
CA SER A 64 26.63 -6.52 16.23
C SER A 64 25.93 -5.59 15.23
N LEU A 65 26.52 -5.36 14.05
CA LEU A 65 25.87 -4.63 12.95
C LEU A 65 24.69 -5.39 12.33
N ARG A 66 24.71 -6.73 12.36
CA ARG A 66 23.58 -7.55 11.94
C ARG A 66 22.42 -7.42 12.93
N HIS A 67 22.69 -7.49 14.24
CA HIS A 67 21.67 -7.30 15.28
C HIS A 67 21.04 -5.91 15.24
N GLY A 68 21.83 -4.84 15.06
CA GLY A 68 21.28 -3.48 14.94
C GLY A 68 20.42 -3.26 13.68
N ARG A 69 20.71 -3.98 12.59
CA ARG A 69 19.85 -3.97 11.38
C ARG A 69 18.56 -4.76 11.59
N GLU A 70 18.63 -5.92 12.23
CA GLU A 70 17.45 -6.74 12.53
C GLU A 70 16.47 -5.98 13.44
N GLU A 71 16.98 -5.32 14.50
CA GLU A 71 16.17 -4.50 15.40
C GLU A 71 15.52 -3.30 14.69
N TYR A 72 16.23 -2.64 13.77
CA TYR A 72 15.66 -1.54 12.98
C TYR A 72 14.55 -2.01 12.03
N VAL A 73 14.77 -3.15 11.36
CA VAL A 73 13.80 -3.74 10.44
C VAL A 73 12.55 -4.19 11.19
N GLU A 74 12.70 -4.84 12.35
CA GLU A 74 11.58 -5.24 13.20
C GLU A 74 10.77 -4.03 13.69
N LYS A 75 11.44 -2.97 14.16
CA LYS A 75 10.76 -1.72 14.55
C LYS A 75 10.02 -1.06 13.39
N LEU A 76 10.58 -1.11 12.19
CA LEU A 76 9.94 -0.58 10.99
C LEU A 76 8.70 -1.39 10.63
N GLN A 77 8.80 -2.72 10.63
CA GLN A 77 7.69 -3.62 10.35
C GLN A 77 6.55 -3.44 11.37
N ALA A 78 6.87 -3.44 12.66
CA ALA A 78 5.89 -3.24 13.73
C ALA A 78 5.12 -1.92 13.57
N ARG A 79 5.81 -0.81 13.26
CA ARG A 79 5.16 0.49 13.01
C ARG A 79 4.26 0.48 11.78
N THR A 80 4.67 -0.20 10.71
CA THR A 80 3.85 -0.30 9.51
C THR A 80 2.60 -1.14 9.73
N GLU A 81 2.71 -2.23 10.50
CA GLU A 81 1.57 -3.08 10.88
C GLU A 81 0.60 -2.32 11.78
N GLU A 82 1.11 -1.59 12.78
CA GLU A 82 0.30 -0.76 13.67
C GLU A 82 -0.50 0.30 12.89
N MET A 83 0.17 1.01 11.97
CA MET A 83 -0.48 2.03 11.14
C MET A 83 -1.55 1.42 10.23
N HIS A 84 -1.28 0.25 9.65
CA HIS A 84 -2.26 -0.47 8.83
C HIS A 84 -3.47 -0.92 9.65
N HIS A 85 -3.24 -1.45 10.85
CA HIS A 85 -4.30 -1.86 11.76
C HIS A 85 -5.20 -0.67 12.12
N LEU A 86 -4.60 0.46 12.52
CA LEU A 86 -5.33 1.67 12.87
C LEU A 86 -6.15 2.21 11.69
N ALA A 87 -5.58 2.25 10.49
CA ALA A 87 -6.29 2.68 9.29
C ALA A 87 -7.48 1.76 8.99
N SER A 88 -7.28 0.44 9.07
CA SER A 88 -8.32 -0.56 8.84
C SER A 88 -9.48 -0.43 9.83
N GLU A 89 -9.16 -0.24 11.12
CA GLU A 89 -10.14 -0.02 12.18
C GLU A 89 -10.97 1.25 11.93
N ARG A 90 -10.30 2.34 11.54
CA ARG A 90 -10.95 3.63 11.23
C ARG A 90 -11.89 3.52 10.02
N ILE A 91 -11.48 2.81 8.97
CA ILE A 91 -12.33 2.53 7.81
C ILE A 91 -13.56 1.73 8.23
N GLY A 92 -13.38 0.69 9.05
CA GLY A 92 -14.48 -0.10 9.61
C GLY A 92 -15.48 0.74 10.40
N MET A 93 -14.98 1.53 11.37
CA MET A 93 -15.82 2.43 12.17
C MET A 93 -16.56 3.48 11.32
N ALA A 94 -15.88 4.07 10.33
CA ALA A 94 -16.50 5.05 9.44
C ALA A 94 -17.59 4.42 8.56
N SER A 95 -17.35 3.19 8.06
CA SER A 95 -18.34 2.42 7.31
C SER A 95 -19.58 2.13 8.16
N GLU A 96 -19.41 1.70 9.41
CA GLU A 96 -20.54 1.41 10.30
C GLU A 96 -21.35 2.68 10.64
N LYS A 97 -20.66 3.79 10.92
CA LYS A 97 -21.33 5.10 11.12
C LYS A 97 -22.09 5.57 9.89
N MET A 98 -21.54 5.32 8.70
CA MET A 98 -22.19 5.66 7.44
C MET A 98 -23.44 4.80 7.21
N LYS A 99 -23.35 3.49 7.46
CA LYS A 99 -24.47 2.55 7.39
C LYS A 99 -25.59 2.95 8.35
N THR A 100 -25.28 3.13 9.63
CA THR A 100 -26.27 3.54 10.64
C THR A 100 -26.96 4.85 10.27
N ARG A 101 -26.24 5.84 9.74
CA ARG A 101 -26.84 7.10 9.24
C ARG A 101 -27.74 6.90 8.01
N TYR A 102 -27.37 6.00 7.11
CA TYR A 102 -28.18 5.67 5.93
C TYR A 102 -29.48 4.97 6.35
N ASP A 103 -29.34 3.93 7.18
CA ASP A 103 -30.46 3.12 7.68
C ASP A 103 -31.41 3.93 8.56
N ALA A 104 -30.89 4.89 9.36
CA ALA A 104 -31.73 5.77 10.18
C ALA A 104 -32.72 6.63 9.38
N ARG A 105 -32.47 6.84 8.07
CA ARG A 105 -33.38 7.57 7.16
C ARG A 105 -34.18 6.64 6.25
N ALA A 106 -33.95 5.32 6.32
CA ALA A 106 -34.70 4.37 5.52
C ALA A 106 -36.12 4.23 6.08
N THR A 107 -37.10 4.80 5.37
CA THR A 107 -38.51 4.65 5.70
C THR A 107 -39.06 3.40 5.01
N ALA A 108 -39.82 2.56 5.72
CA ALA A 108 -40.56 1.47 5.09
C ALA A 108 -41.64 2.06 4.18
N HIS A 109 -41.59 1.69 2.88
CA HIS A 109 -42.60 2.09 1.91
C HIS A 109 -43.52 0.89 1.63
N TYR A 110 -44.82 1.11 1.74
CA TYR A 110 -45.85 0.13 1.37
C TYR A 110 -46.26 0.41 -0.08
N PHE A 111 -46.26 -0.63 -0.91
CA PHE A 111 -46.67 -0.56 -2.31
C PHE A 111 -48.07 -1.17 -2.47
N HIS A 112 -48.89 -0.53 -3.29
CA HIS A 112 -50.19 -1.03 -3.70
C HIS A 112 -50.14 -1.53 -5.14
N GLU A 113 -51.04 -2.45 -5.50
CA GLU A 113 -51.15 -2.92 -6.88
C GLU A 113 -51.47 -1.74 -7.82
N GLY A 114 -50.61 -1.52 -8.81
CA GLY A 114 -50.68 -0.37 -9.74
C GLY A 114 -49.60 0.69 -9.53
N ASP A 115 -48.83 0.62 -8.44
CA ASP A 115 -47.74 1.56 -8.19
C ASP A 115 -46.56 1.37 -9.15
N LYS A 116 -46.07 2.51 -9.66
CA LYS A 116 -44.91 2.57 -10.54
C LYS A 116 -43.62 2.42 -9.73
N VAL A 117 -42.89 1.33 -9.94
CA VAL A 117 -41.63 1.02 -9.24
C VAL A 117 -40.45 0.90 -10.20
N TRP A 118 -39.29 1.41 -9.78
CA TRP A 118 -38.05 1.21 -10.53
C TRP A 118 -37.61 -0.25 -10.48
N LEU A 119 -37.41 -0.87 -11.65
CA LEU A 119 -36.89 -2.21 -11.81
C LEU A 119 -35.36 -2.18 -11.78
N TRP A 120 -34.75 -3.00 -10.91
CA TRP A 120 -33.31 -3.22 -10.95
C TRP A 120 -32.97 -4.19 -12.09
N ASN A 121 -32.32 -3.69 -13.15
CA ASN A 121 -31.82 -4.47 -14.29
C ASN A 121 -30.33 -4.17 -14.55
N PRO A 122 -29.40 -4.89 -13.90
CA PRO A 122 -27.95 -4.65 -13.98
C PRO A 122 -27.32 -5.26 -15.26
N LYS A 123 -27.93 -5.04 -16.43
CA LYS A 123 -27.37 -5.46 -17.72
C LYS A 123 -26.22 -4.56 -18.09
N ARG A 124 -25.06 -5.09 -18.44
CA ARG A 124 -23.93 -4.27 -18.94
C ARG A 124 -24.09 -3.93 -20.42
N ARG A 125 -23.94 -2.66 -20.79
CA ARG A 125 -23.94 -2.19 -22.18
C ARG A 125 -22.50 -2.07 -22.70
N LYS A 126 -22.21 -2.75 -23.80
CA LYS A 126 -20.87 -2.73 -24.42
C LYS A 126 -20.58 -1.30 -24.91
N GLY A 127 -19.44 -0.74 -24.50
CA GLY A 127 -19.03 0.62 -24.86
C GLY A 127 -19.30 1.71 -23.82
N ILE A 128 -19.95 1.38 -22.69
CA ILE A 128 -20.18 2.32 -21.57
C ILE A 128 -19.41 1.85 -20.34
N SER A 129 -18.81 2.78 -19.60
CA SER A 129 -18.17 2.46 -18.31
C SER A 129 -19.21 1.94 -17.31
N PRO A 130 -18.98 0.79 -16.63
CA PRO A 130 -19.92 0.24 -15.65
C PRO A 130 -20.32 1.20 -14.52
N LYS A 131 -19.46 2.18 -14.21
CA LYS A 131 -19.72 3.18 -13.16
C LYS A 131 -20.68 4.30 -13.59
N LEU A 132 -20.79 4.53 -14.90
CA LEU A 132 -21.68 5.54 -15.48
C LEU A 132 -22.98 4.91 -15.99
N GLN A 133 -23.09 3.60 -15.91
CA GLN A 133 -24.25 2.89 -16.38
C GLN A 133 -25.34 2.84 -15.29
N THR A 134 -26.56 3.16 -15.69
CA THR A 134 -27.74 3.04 -14.81
C THR A 134 -28.23 1.59 -14.79
N ASN A 135 -28.38 1.03 -13.59
CA ASN A 135 -28.94 -0.32 -13.37
C ASN A 135 -30.42 -0.30 -13.00
N TRP A 136 -31.03 0.88 -12.93
CA TRP A 136 -32.45 1.04 -12.64
C TRP A 136 -33.17 1.38 -13.94
N GLU A 137 -34.18 0.59 -14.28
CA GLU A 137 -35.10 0.78 -15.40
C GLU A 137 -36.50 0.98 -14.79
N GLY A 138 -37.04 2.20 -14.82
CA GLY A 138 -38.30 2.53 -14.16
C GLY A 138 -39.37 3.01 -15.14
N PRO A 139 -40.66 2.93 -14.74
CA PRO A 139 -41.84 3.03 -15.60
C PRO A 139 -42.23 4.43 -16.07
#